data_AF-A0A956ISJ1-F1
#
_entry.id   AF-A0A956ISJ1-F1
#
_cell.length_a   1.000
_cell.length_b   1.000
_cell.length_c   1.000
_cell.angle_alpha   90.00
_cell.angle_beta   90.00
_cell.angle_gamma   90.00
#
_symmetry.space_group_name_H-M   'P 1'
#
loop_
_entity.id
_entity.type
_entity.pdbx_description
1 polymer ?
#
loop_
_entity_poly.entity_id
_entity_poly.type
_entity_poly.pdbx_seq_one_letter_code
_entity_poly.pdbx_strand_id
1 'polypeptide(L)'
;MLSWVTCKGLRGASWGLGLATCLGVFAAWVRLLPWMFASDVPWRVIWPFARILLASGLELALLIGAPVGSLVAWSLAAERGEVRGLLALGVAPSRLLARSLLPLGGVALLGAVAAKQLSGPVQGAPAQALSQLISAAEAHCAQDPEGIVDVPVAGMVQDCSSGRSLGRIPGAPPGWFAVSRLRTPTPSRLELGPSQFLLQGRRPGHWLRLDVGRARVRGFVAPPAAGRSWLRALAVALAVCCLGGLSYPLLRQGSPTRSLVFCVVGAVGAVLVLEQLDRLAVPSGAYGLLSVPPLICWGLATLLARPRLAQ
;
A
#
# COMPACT_ATOMS: atom_id res chain seq x y z
N MET A 1 7.40 2.02 37.38
CA MET A 1 7.28 3.16 36.43
C MET A 1 7.62 2.80 34.99
N LEU A 2 8.76 2.13 34.71
CA LEU A 2 9.12 1.72 33.34
C LEU A 2 8.07 0.86 32.64
N SER A 3 7.57 -0.17 33.33
CA SER A 3 6.53 -1.09 32.83
C SER A 3 5.23 -0.38 32.46
N TRP A 4 4.90 0.69 33.18
CA TRP A 4 3.67 1.44 32.97
C TRP A 4 3.71 2.25 31.66
N VAL A 5 4.82 2.94 31.39
CA VAL A 5 5.01 3.74 30.17
C VAL A 5 4.96 2.86 28.93
N THR A 6 5.68 1.73 28.95
CA THR A 6 5.71 0.80 27.82
C THR A 6 4.36 0.12 27.62
N CYS A 7 3.69 -0.32 28.69
CA CYS A 7 2.38 -0.96 28.61
C CYS A 7 1.32 -0.02 28.04
N LYS A 8 1.31 1.26 28.45
CA LYS A 8 0.30 2.23 27.99
C LYS A 8 0.50 2.61 26.53
N GLY A 9 1.74 2.87 26.12
CA GLY A 9 2.08 3.13 24.71
C GLY A 9 1.77 1.94 23.81
N LEU A 10 2.12 0.72 24.24
CA LEU A 10 1.86 -0.51 23.50
C LEU A 10 0.36 -0.79 23.38
N ARG A 11 -0.41 -0.59 24.45
CA ARG A 11 -1.86 -0.75 24.43
C ARG A 11 -2.52 0.25 23.48
N GLY A 12 -2.11 1.51 23.51
CA GLY A 12 -2.59 2.51 22.55
C GLY A 12 -2.28 2.12 21.10
N ALA A 13 -1.03 1.73 20.85
CA ALA A 13 -0.59 1.28 19.53
C ALA A 13 -1.34 0.04 19.06
N SER A 14 -1.60 -0.94 19.94
CA SER A 14 -2.33 -2.17 19.58
C SER A 14 -3.79 -1.91 19.24
N TRP A 15 -4.47 -1.01 19.96
CA TRP A 15 -5.83 -0.58 19.63
C TRP A 15 -5.87 0.15 18.27
N GLY A 16 -4.98 1.12 18.07
CA GLY A 16 -4.91 1.86 16.81
C GLY A 16 -4.57 0.96 15.62
N LEU A 17 -3.60 0.06 15.80
CA LEU A 17 -3.23 -0.95 14.81
C LEU A 17 -4.40 -1.91 14.52
N GLY A 18 -5.09 -2.39 15.55
CA GLY A 18 -6.25 -3.28 15.41
C GLY A 18 -7.36 -2.62 14.59
N LEU A 19 -7.76 -1.40 14.94
CA LEU A 19 -8.79 -0.64 14.22
C LEU A 19 -8.38 -0.39 12.76
N ALA A 20 -7.15 0.07 12.52
CA ALA A 20 -6.67 0.33 11.17
C ALA A 20 -6.55 -0.97 10.34
N THR A 21 -6.20 -2.09 10.98
CA THR A 21 -6.16 -3.41 10.33
C THR A 21 -7.58 -3.85 9.94
N CYS A 22 -8.56 -3.72 10.84
CA CYS A 22 -9.97 -4.01 10.53
C CYS A 22 -10.47 -3.20 9.33
N LEU A 23 -10.17 -1.89 9.27
CA LEU A 23 -10.51 -1.04 8.13
C LEU A 23 -9.79 -1.49 6.85
N GLY A 24 -8.51 -1.86 6.94
CA GLY A 24 -7.76 -2.39 5.80
C GLY A 24 -8.33 -3.71 5.26
N VAL A 25 -8.70 -4.63 6.16
CA VAL A 25 -9.36 -5.90 5.82
C VAL A 25 -10.71 -5.64 5.17
N PHE A 26 -11.52 -4.75 5.72
CA PHE A 26 -12.81 -4.38 5.15
C PHE A 26 -12.67 -3.76 3.75
N ALA A 27 -11.72 -2.84 3.57
CA ALA A 27 -11.43 -2.26 2.26
C ALA A 27 -10.93 -3.30 1.24
N ALA A 28 -10.11 -4.26 1.68
CA ALA A 28 -9.68 -5.38 0.86
C ALA A 28 -10.88 -6.26 0.46
N TRP A 29 -11.74 -6.58 1.40
CA TRP A 29 -12.96 -7.37 1.17
C TRP A 29 -13.89 -6.72 0.15
N VAL A 30 -14.21 -5.43 0.32
CA VAL A 30 -15.07 -4.68 -0.61
C VAL A 30 -14.50 -4.68 -2.03
N ARG A 31 -13.17 -4.62 -2.20
CA ARG A 31 -12.52 -4.69 -3.51
C ARG A 31 -12.54 -6.09 -4.14
N LEU A 32 -12.59 -7.15 -3.34
CA LEU A 32 -12.66 -8.54 -3.81
C LEU A 32 -14.09 -9.00 -4.08
N LEU A 33 -15.08 -8.31 -3.51
CA LEU A 33 -16.49 -8.64 -3.59
C LEU A 33 -16.98 -8.86 -5.03
N PRO A 34 -16.63 -8.03 -6.04
CA PRO A 34 -17.03 -8.27 -7.42
C PRO A 34 -16.50 -9.60 -7.99
N TRP A 35 -15.31 -10.04 -7.56
CA TRP A 35 -14.71 -11.28 -8.05
C TRP A 35 -15.27 -12.51 -7.34
N MET A 36 -15.73 -12.34 -6.09
CA MET A 36 -16.39 -13.42 -5.34
C MET A 36 -17.78 -13.75 -5.88
N PHE A 37 -18.47 -12.77 -6.49
CA PHE A 37 -19.78 -12.96 -7.10
C PHE A 37 -19.75 -13.33 -8.59
N ALA A 38 -18.57 -13.29 -9.22
CA ALA A 38 -18.41 -13.77 -10.60
C ALA A 38 -18.27 -15.29 -10.60
N SER A 39 -19.22 -16.00 -11.23
CA SER A 39 -19.23 -17.47 -11.34
C SER A 39 -17.98 -18.03 -12.03
N ASP A 40 -17.38 -17.22 -12.91
CA ASP A 40 -16.32 -17.67 -13.82
C ASP A 40 -14.92 -17.43 -13.26
N VAL A 41 -14.81 -16.79 -12.08
CA VAL A 41 -13.52 -16.50 -11.45
C VAL A 41 -13.19 -17.57 -10.41
N PRO A 42 -12.21 -18.45 -10.66
CA PRO A 42 -11.90 -19.52 -9.73
C PRO A 42 -11.23 -18.97 -8.46
N TRP A 43 -11.56 -19.55 -7.30
CA TRP A 43 -11.07 -19.10 -5.99
C TRP A 43 -9.54 -19.03 -5.87
N ARG A 44 -8.84 -19.90 -6.63
CA ARG A 44 -7.37 -19.92 -6.74
C ARG A 44 -6.78 -18.61 -7.29
N VAL A 45 -7.54 -17.84 -8.07
CA VAL A 45 -7.16 -16.52 -8.56
C VAL A 45 -7.41 -15.46 -7.49
N ILE A 46 -8.53 -15.53 -6.77
CA ILE A 46 -8.90 -14.52 -5.76
C ILE A 46 -7.93 -14.51 -4.58
N TRP A 47 -7.53 -15.68 -4.10
CA TRP A 47 -6.72 -15.83 -2.88
C TRP A 47 -5.36 -15.08 -2.91
N PRO A 48 -4.54 -15.19 -3.98
CA PRO A 48 -3.36 -14.35 -4.16
C PRO A 48 -3.60 -12.85 -3.99
N PHE A 49 -4.66 -12.31 -4.60
CA PHE A 49 -4.98 -10.89 -4.51
C PHE A 49 -5.43 -10.50 -3.12
N ALA A 50 -6.21 -11.36 -2.46
CA ALA A 50 -6.59 -11.17 -1.06
C ALA A 50 -5.36 -11.05 -0.16
N ARG A 51 -4.37 -11.94 -0.32
CA ARG A 51 -3.12 -11.88 0.45
C ARG A 51 -2.35 -10.59 0.21
N ILE A 52 -2.26 -10.13 -1.03
CA ILE A 52 -1.58 -8.86 -1.38
C ILE A 52 -2.30 -7.69 -0.72
N LEU A 53 -3.63 -7.60 -0.86
CA LEU A 53 -4.44 -6.53 -0.29
C LEU A 53 -4.38 -6.50 1.23
N LEU A 54 -4.49 -7.65 1.89
CA LEU A 54 -4.34 -7.78 3.34
C LEU A 54 -2.98 -7.30 3.80
N ALA A 55 -1.94 -7.69 3.09
CA ALA A 55 -0.58 -7.35 3.48
C ALA A 55 -0.30 -5.84 3.25
N SER A 56 -0.90 -5.22 2.23
CA SER A 56 -0.89 -3.74 2.08
C SER A 56 -1.73 -3.04 3.15
N GLY A 57 -2.88 -3.60 3.51
CA GLY A 57 -3.70 -3.11 4.63
C GLY A 57 -2.93 -3.12 5.94
N LEU A 58 -2.13 -4.16 6.19
CA LEU A 58 -1.27 -4.26 7.37
C LEU A 58 -0.17 -3.18 7.37
N GLU A 59 0.50 -2.93 6.24
CA GLU A 59 1.50 -1.85 6.14
C GLU A 59 0.89 -0.47 6.43
N LEU A 60 -0.29 -0.19 5.87
CA LEU A 60 -1.03 1.04 6.13
C LEU A 60 -1.46 1.14 7.60
N ALA A 61 -1.91 0.03 8.19
CA ALA A 61 -2.29 -0.03 9.59
C ALA A 61 -1.10 0.21 10.53
N LEU A 62 0.11 -0.21 10.15
CA LEU A 62 1.33 0.08 10.90
C LEU A 62 1.72 1.56 10.77
N LEU A 63 1.70 2.11 9.55
CA LEU A 63 2.08 3.50 9.28
C LEU A 63 1.13 4.54 9.89
N ILE A 64 -0.16 4.21 9.98
CA ILE A 64 -1.19 5.14 10.48
C ILE A 64 -1.67 4.73 11.88
N GLY A 65 -2.12 3.48 12.03
CA GLY A 65 -2.79 3.00 13.24
C GLY A 65 -1.90 2.98 14.47
N ALA A 66 -0.67 2.46 14.36
CA ALA A 66 0.25 2.39 15.49
C ALA A 66 0.66 3.79 16.02
N PRO A 67 1.13 4.75 15.20
CA PRO A 67 1.50 6.06 15.70
C PRO A 67 0.28 6.87 16.18
N VAL A 68 -0.86 6.81 15.48
CA VAL A 68 -2.08 7.50 15.94
C VAL A 68 -2.58 6.93 17.26
N GLY A 69 -2.65 5.60 17.40
CA GLY A 69 -3.09 4.95 18.63
C GLY A 69 -2.18 5.25 19.83
N SER A 70 -0.86 5.26 19.63
CA SER A 70 0.08 5.66 20.68
C SER A 70 -0.08 7.13 21.07
N LEU A 71 -0.25 8.03 20.08
CA LEU A 71 -0.49 9.45 20.31
C LEU A 71 -1.77 9.71 21.11
N VAL A 72 -2.87 9.04 20.75
CA VAL A 72 -4.14 9.10 21.50
C VAL A 72 -3.94 8.63 22.94
N ALA A 73 -3.25 7.50 23.16
CA ALA A 73 -2.99 7.02 24.52
C ALA A 73 -2.16 8.00 25.36
N TRP A 74 -1.17 8.66 24.75
CA TRP A 74 -0.39 9.71 25.39
C TRP A 74 -1.20 10.97 25.67
N SER A 75 -2.10 11.37 24.76
CA SER A 75 -3.01 12.50 24.99
C SER A 75 -3.94 12.25 26.18
N LEU A 76 -4.54 11.05 26.26
CA LEU A 76 -5.40 10.66 27.39
C LEU A 76 -4.61 10.57 28.71
N ALA A 77 -3.35 10.12 28.67
CA ALA A 77 -2.48 10.12 29.85
C ALA A 77 -2.10 11.54 30.30
N ALA A 78 -1.94 12.47 29.35
CA ALA A 78 -1.67 13.87 29.64
C ALA A 78 -2.90 14.58 30.24
N GLU A 79 -4.10 14.31 29.72
CA GLU A 79 -5.37 14.81 30.26
C GLU A 79 -5.63 14.34 31.69
N ARG A 80 -5.29 13.08 32.00
CA ARG A 80 -5.37 12.52 33.36
C ARG A 80 -4.30 13.06 34.32
N GLY A 81 -3.38 13.89 33.86
CA GLY A 81 -2.29 14.45 34.67
C GLY A 81 -1.17 13.46 34.99
N GLU A 82 -1.23 12.20 34.56
CA GLU A 82 -0.22 11.18 34.84
C GLU A 82 1.14 11.55 34.23
N VAL A 83 1.12 12.11 33.01
CA VAL A 83 2.33 12.62 32.35
C VAL A 83 2.93 13.77 33.15
N ARG A 84 2.11 14.70 33.62
CA ARG A 84 2.56 15.85 34.43
C ARG A 84 3.16 15.37 35.75
N GLY A 85 2.58 14.35 36.37
CA GLY A 85 3.14 13.70 37.57
C GLY A 85 4.52 13.08 37.29
N LEU A 86 4.70 12.37 36.18
CA LEU A 86 6.01 11.81 35.80
C LEU A 86 7.06 12.90 35.54
N LEU A 87 6.67 14.00 34.90
CA LEU A 87 7.55 15.15 34.67
C LEU A 87 7.90 15.87 35.99
N ALA A 88 6.95 16.01 36.92
CA ALA A 88 7.18 16.59 38.24
C ALA A 88 8.14 15.75 39.10
N LEU A 89 8.18 14.43 38.89
CA LEU A 89 9.16 13.52 39.48
C LEU A 89 10.55 13.58 38.81
N GLY A 90 10.77 14.53 37.89
CA GLY A 90 12.06 14.75 37.24
C GLY A 90 12.37 13.80 36.08
N VAL A 91 11.39 13.03 35.59
CA VAL A 91 11.61 12.15 34.43
C VAL A 91 11.68 13.00 33.17
N ALA A 92 12.86 13.06 32.53
CA ALA A 92 13.03 13.80 31.29
C ALA A 92 12.12 13.24 30.16
N PRO A 93 11.48 14.12 29.34
CA PRO A 93 10.58 13.70 28.26
C PRO A 93 11.29 12.86 27.19
N SER A 94 12.59 13.08 26.97
CA SER A 94 13.41 12.27 26.06
C SER A 94 13.55 10.82 26.52
N ARG A 95 13.64 10.57 27.84
CA ARG A 95 13.69 9.21 28.41
C ARG A 95 12.35 8.49 28.28
N LEU A 96 11.24 9.20 28.44
CA LEU A 96 9.89 8.64 28.21
C LEU A 96 9.73 8.22 26.74
N LEU A 97 10.13 9.11 25.83
CA LEU A 97 10.05 8.86 24.40
C LEU A 97 10.93 7.67 23.99
N ALA A 98 12.23 7.69 24.31
CA ALA A 98 13.17 6.63 23.92
C ALA A 98 12.70 5.24 24.37
N ARG A 99 12.11 5.15 25.57
CA ARG A 99 11.56 3.90 26.11
C ARG A 99 10.27 3.45 25.43
N SER A 100 9.45 4.39 24.94
CA SER A 100 8.24 4.06 24.20
C SER A 100 8.51 3.69 22.74
N LEU A 101 9.59 4.19 22.15
CA LEU A 101 9.96 3.92 20.76
C LEU A 101 10.44 2.48 20.55
N LEU A 102 11.14 1.90 21.52
CA LEU A 102 11.65 0.52 21.42
C LEU A 102 10.51 -0.51 21.18
N PRO A 103 9.45 -0.59 22.01
CA PRO A 103 8.36 -1.53 21.77
C PRO A 103 7.56 -1.17 20.51
N LEU A 104 7.38 0.11 20.21
CA LEU A 104 6.67 0.57 19.01
C LEU A 104 7.41 0.13 17.73
N GLY A 105 8.73 0.33 17.69
CA GLY A 105 9.59 -0.11 16.60
C GLY A 105 9.62 -1.63 16.47
N GLY A 106 9.62 -2.37 17.58
CA GLY A 106 9.50 -3.83 17.59
C GLY A 106 8.19 -4.32 16.97
N VAL A 107 7.05 -3.75 17.36
CA VAL A 107 5.74 -4.06 16.77
C VAL A 107 5.70 -3.68 15.28
N ALA A 108 6.23 -2.51 14.92
CA ALA A 108 6.29 -2.06 13.54
C ALA A 108 7.12 -3.00 12.65
N LEU A 109 8.30 -3.42 13.14
CA LEU A 109 9.18 -4.34 12.44
C LEU A 109 8.54 -5.72 12.28
N LEU A 110 7.98 -6.29 13.36
CA LEU A 110 7.29 -7.58 13.31
C LEU A 110 6.09 -7.56 12.36
N GLY A 111 5.30 -6.49 12.41
CA GLY A 111 4.17 -6.29 11.50
C GLY A 111 4.62 -6.19 10.04
N ALA A 112 5.71 -5.47 9.76
CA ALA A 112 6.25 -5.36 8.41
C ALA A 112 6.85 -6.69 7.90
N VAL A 113 7.47 -7.48 8.79
CA VAL A 113 7.92 -8.84 8.47
C VAL A 113 6.72 -9.76 8.18
N ALA A 114 5.65 -9.67 8.96
CA ALA A 114 4.41 -10.40 8.69
C ALA A 114 3.80 -9.99 7.34
N ALA A 115 3.76 -8.70 7.03
CA ALA A 115 3.32 -8.19 5.71
C ALA A 115 4.19 -8.74 4.58
N LYS A 116 5.51 -8.83 4.78
CA LYS A 116 6.42 -9.47 3.83
C LYS A 116 6.08 -10.95 3.64
N GLN A 117 5.95 -11.73 4.70
CA GLN A 117 5.62 -13.16 4.63
C GLN A 117 4.27 -13.42 3.94
N LEU A 118 3.26 -12.59 4.22
CA LEU A 118 1.96 -12.67 3.55
C LEU A 118 2.08 -12.48 2.03
N SER A 119 2.96 -11.57 1.59
CA SER A 119 3.19 -11.25 0.18
C SER A 119 4.25 -12.10 -0.54
N GLY A 120 5.18 -12.72 0.18
CA GLY A 120 6.45 -13.25 -0.34
C GLY A 120 6.33 -14.24 -1.51
N PRO A 121 5.57 -15.34 -1.38
CA PRO A 121 5.42 -16.30 -2.48
C PRO A 121 4.47 -15.82 -3.59
N VAL A 122 3.79 -14.68 -3.40
CA VAL A 122 2.65 -14.24 -4.22
C VAL A 122 3.01 -13.08 -5.15
N GLN A 123 4.25 -12.58 -5.11
CA GLN A 123 4.67 -11.40 -5.90
C GLN A 123 4.58 -11.62 -7.42
N GLY A 124 4.72 -12.87 -7.89
CA GLY A 124 4.49 -13.26 -9.28
C GLY A 124 3.10 -13.79 -9.57
N ALA A 125 2.29 -14.05 -8.53
CA ALA A 125 0.98 -14.68 -8.67
C ALA A 125 -0.02 -13.94 -9.56
N PRO A 126 -0.10 -12.60 -9.62
CA PRO A 126 -1.04 -11.95 -10.53
C PRO A 126 -0.65 -12.15 -12.01
N ALA A 127 0.64 -12.18 -12.32
CA ALA A 127 1.11 -12.51 -13.67
C ALA A 127 0.85 -13.99 -14.00
N GLN A 128 1.07 -14.89 -13.04
CA GLN A 128 0.78 -16.32 -13.19
C GLN A 128 -0.72 -16.57 -13.35
N ALA A 129 -1.57 -15.94 -12.54
CA ALA A 129 -3.03 -16.02 -12.63
C ALA A 129 -3.53 -15.51 -13.98
N LEU A 130 -2.98 -14.39 -14.47
CA LEU A 130 -3.29 -13.89 -15.80
C LEU A 130 -2.87 -14.90 -16.87
N SER A 131 -1.65 -15.45 -16.81
CA SER A 131 -1.22 -16.48 -17.76
C SER A 131 -2.10 -17.74 -17.71
N GLN A 132 -2.57 -18.15 -16.52
CA GLN A 132 -3.47 -19.29 -16.35
C GLN A 132 -4.84 -19.01 -16.95
N LEU A 133 -5.39 -17.82 -16.74
CA LEU A 133 -6.69 -17.42 -17.30
C LEU A 133 -6.64 -17.33 -18.83
N ILE A 134 -5.54 -16.80 -19.39
CA ILE A 134 -5.32 -16.78 -20.84
C ILE A 134 -5.24 -18.21 -21.38
N SER A 135 -4.44 -19.08 -20.75
CA SER A 135 -4.33 -20.48 -21.19
C SER A 135 -5.66 -21.24 -21.07
N ALA A 136 -6.49 -20.91 -20.07
CA ALA A 136 -7.81 -21.50 -19.91
C ALA A 136 -8.79 -21.01 -20.99
N ALA A 137 -8.74 -19.73 -21.35
CA ALA A 137 -9.53 -19.19 -22.45
C ALA A 137 -9.12 -19.79 -23.81
N GLU A 138 -7.81 -19.93 -24.05
CA GLU A 138 -7.29 -20.61 -25.25
C GLU A 138 -7.76 -22.08 -25.31
N ALA A 139 -7.73 -22.79 -24.18
CA ALA A 139 -8.23 -24.16 -24.10
C ALA A 139 -9.75 -24.25 -24.32
N HIS A 140 -10.52 -23.25 -23.88
CA HIS A 140 -11.96 -23.20 -24.11
C HIS A 140 -12.28 -22.91 -25.58
N CYS A 141 -11.55 -21.98 -26.22
CA CYS A 141 -11.67 -21.73 -27.66
C CYS A 141 -11.31 -22.94 -28.53
N ALA A 142 -10.45 -23.83 -28.05
CA ALA A 142 -10.15 -25.09 -28.75
C ALA A 142 -11.34 -26.07 -28.74
N GLN A 143 -12.28 -25.91 -27.81
CA GLN A 143 -13.51 -26.72 -27.71
C GLN A 143 -14.68 -26.07 -28.44
N ASP A 144 -14.78 -24.74 -28.42
CA ASP A 144 -15.81 -23.95 -29.11
C ASP A 144 -15.17 -22.86 -29.99
N PRO A 145 -14.88 -23.16 -31.27
CA PRO A 145 -14.13 -22.27 -32.16
C PRO A 145 -14.92 -21.04 -32.64
N GLU A 146 -16.24 -21.03 -32.52
CA GLU A 146 -17.08 -19.88 -32.93
C GLU A 146 -17.48 -18.99 -31.73
N GLY A 147 -17.14 -19.43 -30.51
CA GLY A 147 -17.48 -18.75 -29.28
C GLY A 147 -16.72 -17.45 -29.02
N ILE A 148 -17.28 -16.66 -28.11
CA ILE A 148 -16.65 -15.47 -27.53
C ILE A 148 -16.48 -15.75 -26.04
N VAL A 149 -15.25 -15.65 -25.54
CA VAL A 149 -14.93 -15.96 -24.14
C VAL A 149 -14.45 -14.70 -23.43
N ASP A 150 -15.21 -14.25 -22.43
CA ASP A 150 -14.79 -13.12 -21.61
C ASP A 150 -13.64 -13.53 -20.69
N VAL A 151 -12.53 -12.79 -20.78
CA VAL A 151 -11.39 -12.94 -19.89
C VAL A 151 -11.52 -11.87 -18.80
N PRO A 152 -11.84 -12.26 -17.54
CA PRO A 152 -12.22 -11.31 -16.49
C PRO A 152 -11.10 -10.37 -16.02
N VAL A 153 -9.90 -10.47 -16.61
CA VAL A 153 -8.77 -9.59 -16.31
C VAL A 153 -8.68 -8.50 -17.38
N ALA A 154 -8.81 -7.24 -16.95
CA ALA A 154 -8.70 -6.02 -17.77
C ALA A 154 -9.81 -5.83 -18.84
N GLY A 155 -10.95 -6.52 -18.71
CA GLY A 155 -12.07 -6.39 -19.66
C GLY A 155 -11.66 -6.84 -21.06
N MET A 156 -10.90 -7.93 -21.14
CA MET A 156 -10.49 -8.53 -22.40
C MET A 156 -11.50 -9.60 -22.81
N VAL A 157 -11.66 -9.78 -24.11
CA VAL A 157 -12.54 -10.76 -24.71
C VAL A 157 -11.71 -11.57 -25.69
N GLN A 158 -11.70 -12.89 -25.56
CA GLN A 158 -11.06 -13.79 -26.53
C GLN A 158 -12.08 -14.16 -27.60
N ASP A 159 -11.82 -13.73 -28.83
CA ASP A 159 -12.58 -14.14 -30.01
C ASP A 159 -11.95 -15.44 -30.55
N CYS A 160 -12.65 -16.56 -30.40
CA CYS A 160 -12.16 -17.87 -30.78
C CYS A 160 -12.06 -18.03 -32.31
N SER A 161 -12.94 -17.35 -33.06
CA SER A 161 -12.99 -17.43 -34.52
C SER A 161 -11.75 -16.83 -35.17
N SER A 162 -11.28 -15.69 -34.62
CA SER A 162 -10.08 -15.02 -35.09
C SER A 162 -8.81 -15.44 -34.35
N GLY A 163 -8.96 -16.14 -33.22
CA GLY A 163 -7.87 -16.47 -32.29
C GLY A 163 -7.22 -15.24 -31.67
N ARG A 164 -7.96 -14.13 -31.54
CA ARG A 164 -7.43 -12.85 -31.05
C ARG A 164 -8.08 -12.44 -29.74
N SER A 165 -7.27 -11.94 -28.81
CA SER A 165 -7.74 -11.25 -27.62
C SER A 165 -8.00 -9.79 -27.97
N LEU A 166 -9.23 -9.33 -27.74
CA LEU A 166 -9.70 -7.96 -27.89
C LEU A 166 -9.75 -7.30 -26.52
N GLY A 167 -9.36 -6.04 -26.41
CA GLY A 167 -9.46 -5.31 -25.15
C GLY A 167 -9.36 -3.81 -25.33
N ARG A 168 -9.74 -3.04 -24.29
CA ARG A 168 -9.54 -1.59 -24.26
C ARG A 168 -8.13 -1.25 -23.81
N ILE A 169 -7.54 -0.23 -24.43
CA ILE A 169 -6.20 0.25 -24.03
C ILE A 169 -6.33 1.01 -22.70
N PRO A 170 -5.70 0.54 -21.61
CA PRO A 170 -5.80 1.21 -20.31
C PRO A 170 -5.03 2.53 -20.32
N GLY A 171 -5.64 3.61 -19.81
CA GLY A 171 -4.98 4.90 -19.59
C GLY A 171 -4.67 5.73 -20.85
N ALA A 172 -5.15 5.30 -22.03
CA ALA A 172 -5.00 5.99 -23.31
C ALA A 172 -6.32 6.65 -23.76
N PRO A 173 -6.32 7.54 -24.78
CA PRO A 173 -7.56 7.92 -25.46
C PRO A 173 -8.36 6.68 -25.90
N PRO A 174 -9.70 6.79 -26.01
CA PRO A 174 -10.58 5.69 -26.37
C PRO A 174 -10.02 4.89 -27.54
N GLY A 175 -9.71 3.63 -27.27
CA GLY A 175 -9.02 2.77 -28.22
C GLY A 175 -9.08 1.31 -27.82
N TRP A 176 -9.00 0.46 -28.83
CA TRP A 176 -9.08 -0.98 -28.71
C TRP A 176 -7.78 -1.59 -29.22
N PHE A 177 -7.38 -2.72 -28.65
CA PHE A 177 -6.31 -3.53 -29.18
C PHE A 177 -6.85 -4.93 -29.47
N ALA A 178 -6.35 -5.53 -30.54
CA ALA A 178 -6.53 -6.93 -30.89
C ALA A 178 -5.15 -7.58 -30.92
N VAL A 179 -4.94 -8.70 -30.23
CA VAL A 179 -3.64 -9.36 -30.17
C VAL A 179 -3.80 -10.86 -30.37
N SER A 180 -2.94 -11.44 -31.21
CA SER A 180 -2.98 -12.88 -31.51
C SER A 180 -2.32 -13.75 -30.45
N ARG A 181 -1.36 -13.21 -29.69
CA ARG A 181 -0.70 -13.90 -28.58
C ARG A 181 -0.35 -12.93 -27.46
N LEU A 182 -0.76 -13.26 -26.25
CA LEU A 182 -0.43 -12.52 -25.04
C LEU A 182 0.60 -13.31 -24.23
N ARG A 183 1.73 -12.70 -23.84
CA ARG A 183 2.66 -13.29 -22.88
C ARG A 183 2.99 -12.31 -21.77
N THR A 184 2.97 -12.79 -20.54
CA THR A 184 3.30 -12.04 -19.32
C THR A 184 4.60 -12.60 -18.72
N PRO A 185 5.78 -12.33 -19.31
CA PRO A 185 7.05 -12.84 -18.78
C PRO A 185 7.35 -12.30 -17.38
N THR A 186 6.88 -11.09 -17.05
CA THR A 186 7.00 -10.50 -15.71
C THR A 186 5.74 -9.70 -15.36
N PRO A 187 5.44 -9.47 -14.06
CA PRO A 187 4.28 -8.68 -13.64
C PRO A 187 4.30 -7.21 -14.12
N SER A 188 5.47 -6.72 -14.55
CA SER A 188 5.66 -5.35 -15.05
C SER A 188 5.76 -5.25 -16.58
N ARG A 189 5.73 -6.37 -17.30
CA ARG A 189 5.94 -6.42 -18.75
C ARG A 189 4.94 -7.35 -19.40
N LEU A 190 4.13 -6.77 -20.28
CA LEU A 190 3.27 -7.52 -21.18
C LEU A 190 3.88 -7.49 -22.57
N GLU A 191 4.15 -8.66 -23.11
CA GLU A 191 4.56 -8.82 -24.50
C GLU A 191 3.35 -9.21 -25.33
N LEU A 192 3.01 -8.32 -26.26
CA LEU A 192 1.96 -8.50 -27.24
C LEU A 192 2.64 -8.99 -28.53
N GLY A 193 2.15 -10.10 -29.08
CA GLY A 193 2.54 -10.57 -30.40
C GLY A 193 2.06 -9.64 -31.52
N PRO A 194 1.82 -10.17 -32.73
CA PRO A 194 1.15 -9.43 -33.79
C PRO A 194 -0.15 -8.84 -33.26
N SER A 195 -0.22 -7.52 -33.24
CA SER A 195 -1.27 -6.74 -32.60
C SER A 195 -1.78 -5.64 -33.53
N GLN A 196 -3.07 -5.36 -33.44
CA GLN A 196 -3.73 -4.28 -34.15
C GLN A 196 -4.29 -3.32 -33.12
N PHE A 197 -3.90 -2.05 -33.20
CA PHE A 197 -4.44 -1.00 -32.33
C PHE A 197 -5.39 -0.14 -33.15
N LEU A 198 -6.58 0.09 -32.61
CA LEU A 198 -7.57 1.02 -33.12
C LEU A 198 -7.62 2.19 -32.15
N LEU A 199 -7.01 3.31 -32.54
CA LEU A 199 -6.96 4.52 -31.72
C LEU A 199 -7.96 5.54 -32.26
N GLN A 200 -8.75 6.15 -31.39
CA GLN A 200 -9.57 7.28 -31.78
C GLN A 200 -8.67 8.50 -31.99
N GLY A 201 -8.72 9.07 -33.20
CA GLY A 201 -7.99 10.27 -33.54
C GLY A 201 -8.52 11.50 -32.79
N ARG A 202 -7.79 12.62 -32.89
CA ARG A 202 -8.18 13.90 -32.27
C ARG A 202 -9.51 14.44 -32.78
N ARG A 203 -9.96 14.01 -33.97
CA ARG A 203 -11.25 14.35 -34.55
C ARG A 203 -12.23 13.20 -34.32
N PRO A 204 -13.44 13.46 -33.82
CA PRO A 204 -14.47 12.43 -33.68
C PRO A 204 -14.76 11.77 -35.04
N GLY A 205 -14.91 10.45 -35.04
CA GLY A 205 -15.18 9.65 -36.25
C GLY A 205 -13.95 9.16 -37.02
N HIS A 206 -12.74 9.68 -36.74
CA HIS A 206 -11.52 9.18 -37.37
C HIS A 206 -10.84 8.13 -36.49
N TRP A 207 -10.73 6.91 -37.01
CA TRP A 207 -10.02 5.81 -36.36
C TRP A 207 -8.68 5.55 -37.06
N LEU A 208 -7.61 5.51 -36.29
CA LEU A 208 -6.29 5.13 -36.76
C LEU A 208 -6.07 3.66 -36.45
N ARG A 209 -5.91 2.84 -37.50
CA ARG A 209 -5.49 1.44 -37.37
C ARG A 209 -3.97 1.36 -37.47
N LEU A 210 -3.35 0.79 -36.45
CA LEU A 210 -1.92 0.54 -36.38
C LEU A 210 -1.68 -0.96 -36.28
N ASP A 211 -1.07 -1.55 -37.31
CA ASP A 211 -0.65 -2.95 -37.30
C ASP A 211 0.81 -3.02 -36.83
N VAL A 212 1.05 -3.73 -35.73
CA VAL A 212 2.35 -3.81 -35.06
C VAL A 212 2.74 -5.27 -34.90
N GLY A 213 3.88 -5.67 -35.47
CA GLY A 213 4.35 -7.06 -35.41
C GLY A 213 4.70 -7.53 -34.00
N ARG A 214 5.20 -6.63 -33.15
CA ARG A 214 5.44 -6.86 -31.71
C ARG A 214 5.24 -5.56 -30.95
N ALA A 215 4.42 -5.60 -29.90
CA ALA A 215 4.28 -4.49 -28.98
C ALA A 215 4.70 -4.92 -27.57
N ARG A 216 5.36 -4.00 -26.85
CA ARG A 216 5.73 -4.21 -25.45
C ARG A 216 5.08 -3.11 -24.63
N VAL A 217 4.14 -3.51 -23.80
CA VAL A 217 3.54 -2.58 -22.84
C VAL A 217 4.35 -2.67 -21.56
N ARG A 218 5.02 -1.56 -21.24
CA ARG A 218 5.71 -1.32 -19.98
C ARG A 218 4.85 -0.37 -19.15
N GLY A 219 4.99 -0.44 -17.83
CA GLY A 219 4.27 0.47 -16.94
C GLY A 219 2.89 -0.03 -16.52
N PHE A 220 2.61 -1.34 -16.64
CA PHE A 220 1.66 -1.92 -15.71
C PHE A 220 2.16 -1.61 -14.32
N VAL A 221 1.37 -0.88 -13.54
CA VAL A 221 1.67 -0.62 -12.13
C VAL A 221 1.78 -1.98 -11.50
N ALA A 222 3.02 -2.43 -11.28
CA ALA A 222 3.26 -3.66 -10.57
C ALA A 222 2.50 -3.51 -9.25
N PRO A 223 1.71 -4.51 -8.84
CA PRO A 223 1.01 -4.40 -7.58
C PRO A 223 2.04 -4.03 -6.50
N PRO A 224 1.71 -3.13 -5.56
CA PRO A 224 2.65 -2.52 -4.60
C PRO A 224 3.42 -3.53 -3.73
N ALA A 225 3.12 -4.83 -3.86
CA ALA A 225 3.82 -5.94 -3.26
C ALA A 225 5.09 -6.41 -4.00
N ALA A 226 5.39 -5.92 -5.21
CA ALA A 226 6.58 -6.31 -5.95
C ALA A 226 7.83 -5.62 -5.36
N GLY A 227 8.49 -6.30 -4.40
CA GLY A 227 9.75 -5.81 -3.83
C GLY A 227 9.72 -5.48 -2.32
N ARG A 228 8.91 -6.18 -1.52
CA ARG A 228 9.01 -6.08 -0.05
C ARG A 228 10.33 -6.65 0.48
N SER A 229 11.34 -5.77 0.52
CA SER A 229 12.66 -6.04 1.09
C SER A 229 12.66 -5.84 2.60
N TRP A 230 13.68 -6.38 3.28
CA TRP A 230 13.91 -6.08 4.70
C TRP A 230 14.18 -4.59 4.94
N LEU A 231 14.75 -3.90 3.94
CA LEU A 231 14.97 -2.44 3.96
C LEU A 231 13.66 -1.67 4.00
N ARG A 232 12.62 -2.10 3.25
CA ARG A 232 11.27 -1.52 3.35
C ARG A 232 10.68 -1.72 4.74
N ALA A 233 10.83 -2.91 5.32
CA ALA A 233 10.35 -3.17 6.68
C ALA A 233 11.04 -2.28 7.72
N LEU A 234 12.36 -2.09 7.58
CA LEU A 234 13.14 -1.19 8.43
C LEU A 234 12.72 0.27 8.23
N ALA A 235 12.52 0.71 6.99
CA ALA A 235 12.06 2.06 6.67
C ALA A 235 10.66 2.34 7.24
N VAL A 236 9.73 1.39 7.15
CA VAL A 236 8.39 1.49 7.76
C VAL A 236 8.51 1.59 9.27
N ALA A 237 9.34 0.74 9.90
CA ALA A 237 9.57 0.80 11.34
C ALA A 237 10.18 2.15 11.78
N LEU A 238 11.15 2.67 11.03
CA LEU A 238 11.73 3.99 11.28
C LEU A 238 10.68 5.10 11.12
N ALA A 239 9.87 5.08 10.06
CA ALA A 239 8.81 6.06 9.85
C ALA A 239 7.80 6.05 11.01
N VAL A 240 7.39 4.87 11.47
CA VAL A 240 6.51 4.70 12.63
C VAL A 240 7.15 5.24 13.91
N CYS A 241 8.44 5.00 14.13
CA CYS A 241 9.19 5.58 15.25
C CYS A 241 9.25 7.11 15.16
N CYS A 242 9.52 7.69 13.98
CA CYS A 242 9.53 9.14 13.78
C CYS A 242 8.15 9.76 14.07
N LEU A 243 7.08 9.11 13.60
CA LEU A 243 5.70 9.53 13.88
C LEU A 243 5.35 9.40 15.37
N GLY A 244 5.77 8.31 16.02
CA GLY A 244 5.66 8.16 17.47
C GLY A 244 6.43 9.25 18.23
N GLY A 245 7.53 9.73 17.66
CA GLY A 245 8.30 10.90 18.08
C GLY A 245 7.48 12.18 18.22
N LEU A 246 6.37 12.32 17.49
CA LEU A 246 5.47 13.49 17.55
C LEU A 246 4.67 13.56 18.86
N SER A 247 4.72 12.51 19.70
CA SER A 247 4.26 12.59 21.09
C SER A 247 5.13 13.55 21.94
N TYR A 248 6.39 13.78 21.57
CA TYR A 248 7.31 14.67 22.31
C TYR A 248 6.82 16.13 22.45
N PRO A 249 6.44 16.84 21.37
CA PRO A 249 5.87 18.20 21.50
C PRO A 249 4.57 18.20 22.30
N LEU A 250 3.80 17.12 22.25
CA LEU A 250 2.60 16.89 23.05
C LEU A 250 2.93 16.90 24.55
N LEU A 251 4.00 16.20 24.94
CA LEU A 251 4.52 16.18 26.32
C LEU A 251 5.05 17.55 26.78
N ARG A 252 5.53 18.38 25.85
CA ARG A 252 6.17 19.68 26.17
C ARG A 252 5.19 20.85 26.21
N GLN A 253 4.20 20.89 25.33
CA GLN A 253 3.29 22.03 25.16
C GLN A 253 1.82 21.71 25.46
N GLY A 254 1.43 20.44 25.53
CA GLY A 254 0.07 20.05 25.91
C GLY A 254 -1.04 20.32 24.88
N SER A 255 -0.72 20.54 23.60
CA SER A 255 -1.74 20.66 22.53
C SER A 255 -1.92 19.33 21.79
N PRO A 256 -2.88 18.47 22.18
CA PRO A 256 -3.10 17.18 21.52
C PRO A 256 -3.54 17.32 20.07
N THR A 257 -4.31 18.36 19.77
CA THR A 257 -4.83 18.62 18.42
C THR A 257 -3.72 18.88 17.41
N ARG A 258 -2.72 19.71 17.75
CA ARG A 258 -1.59 20.00 16.85
C ARG A 258 -0.75 18.76 16.57
N SER A 259 -0.40 18.00 17.60
CA SER A 259 0.39 16.78 17.42
C SER A 259 -0.37 15.72 16.63
N LEU A 260 -1.70 15.63 16.77
CA LEU A 260 -2.52 14.75 15.96
C LEU A 260 -2.51 15.17 14.49
N VAL A 261 -2.67 16.47 14.19
CA VAL A 261 -2.58 16.99 12.83
C VAL A 261 -1.22 16.67 12.19
N PHE A 262 -0.10 16.92 12.89
CA PHE A 262 1.23 16.57 12.38
C PHE A 262 1.42 15.07 12.19
N CYS A 263 0.86 14.25 13.08
CA CYS A 263 0.91 12.79 12.96
C CYS A 263 0.16 12.30 11.72
N VAL A 264 -1.06 12.79 11.51
CA VAL A 264 -1.87 12.45 10.34
C VAL A 264 -1.22 12.93 9.05
N VAL A 265 -0.74 14.18 8.99
CA VAL A 265 -0.06 14.73 7.81
C VAL A 265 1.23 13.95 7.51
N GLY A 266 2.04 13.65 8.52
CA GLY A 266 3.25 12.85 8.36
C GLY A 266 2.97 11.42 7.90
N ALA A 267 1.93 10.78 8.44
CA ALA A 267 1.52 9.44 8.04
C ALA A 267 0.99 9.41 6.61
N VAL A 268 0.14 10.35 6.23
CA VAL A 268 -0.36 10.51 4.84
C VAL A 268 0.81 10.77 3.89
N GLY A 269 1.73 11.66 4.25
CA GLY A 269 2.95 11.92 3.47
C GLY A 269 3.81 10.68 3.28
N ALA A 270 4.00 9.87 4.32
CA ALA A 270 4.72 8.60 4.23
C ALA A 270 4.00 7.60 3.31
N VAL A 271 2.67 7.49 3.38
CA VAL A 271 1.88 6.63 2.50
C VAL A 271 2.00 7.08 1.03
N LEU A 272 1.92 8.38 0.75
CA LEU A 272 2.10 8.91 -0.60
C LEU A 272 3.50 8.65 -1.13
N VAL A 273 4.54 8.83 -0.31
CA VAL A 273 5.92 8.48 -0.70
C VAL A 273 6.05 6.99 -0.97
N LEU A 274 5.47 6.13 -0.13
CA LEU A 274 5.47 4.69 -0.34
C LEU A 274 4.80 4.32 -1.68
N GLU A 275 3.65 4.92 -1.97
CA GLU A 275 2.92 4.70 -3.21
C GLU A 275 3.73 5.16 -4.44
N GLN A 276 4.40 6.31 -4.35
CA GLN A 276 5.26 6.78 -5.44
C GLN A 276 6.50 5.90 -5.63
N LEU A 277 7.12 5.44 -4.55
CA LEU A 277 8.25 4.50 -4.62
C LEU A 277 7.82 3.17 -5.24
N ASP A 278 6.63 2.68 -4.90
CA ASP A 278 6.05 1.47 -5.48
C ASP A 278 5.75 1.65 -6.98
N ARG A 279 5.21 2.82 -7.38
CA ARG A 279 4.96 3.15 -8.80
C ARG A 279 6.25 3.24 -9.62
N LEU A 280 7.32 3.78 -9.02
CA LEU A 280 8.60 3.98 -9.69
C LEU A 280 9.50 2.73 -9.69
N ALA A 281 9.11 1.65 -9.00
CA ALA A 281 9.88 0.41 -8.88
C ALA A 281 11.35 0.65 -8.47
N VAL A 282 11.56 1.61 -7.56
CA VAL A 282 12.91 2.09 -7.20
C VAL A 282 13.71 0.99 -6.47
N PRO A 283 15.03 0.85 -6.71
CA PRO A 283 15.87 -0.07 -5.97
C PRO A 283 15.77 0.12 -4.45
N SER A 284 16.00 -0.96 -3.71
CA SER A 284 15.73 -1.07 -2.26
C SER A 284 16.42 -0.01 -1.37
N GLY A 285 17.44 0.69 -1.87
CA GLY A 285 18.11 1.79 -1.16
C GLY A 285 17.25 3.06 -1.02
N ALA A 286 16.28 3.30 -1.92
CA ALA A 286 15.49 4.53 -1.91
C ALA A 286 14.36 4.54 -0.86
N TYR A 287 14.08 3.40 -0.20
CA TYR A 287 13.06 3.34 0.85
C TYR A 287 13.42 4.17 2.09
N GLY A 288 14.68 4.60 2.25
CA GLY A 288 15.06 5.60 3.25
C GLY A 288 14.32 6.94 3.10
N LEU A 289 13.81 7.26 1.91
CA LEU A 289 12.97 8.45 1.69
C LEU A 289 11.64 8.39 2.45
N LEU A 290 11.18 7.20 2.86
CA LEU A 290 9.94 7.03 3.63
C LEU A 290 9.99 7.73 4.99
N SER A 291 11.17 7.87 5.59
CA SER A 291 11.33 8.59 6.86
C SER A 291 11.44 10.10 6.70
N VAL A 292 11.58 10.64 5.48
CA VAL A 292 11.74 12.09 5.27
C VAL A 292 10.49 12.88 5.67
N PRO A 293 9.25 12.56 5.20
CA PRO A 293 8.05 13.27 5.64
C PRO A 293 7.83 13.29 7.16
N PRO A 294 7.95 12.15 7.90
CA PRO A 294 7.77 12.18 9.34
C PRO A 294 8.90 12.92 10.08
N LEU A 295 10.15 12.90 9.58
CA LEU A 295 11.24 13.70 10.13
C LEU A 295 10.99 15.22 9.95
N ILE A 296 10.50 15.64 8.78
CA ILE A 296 10.12 17.04 8.54
C ILE A 296 8.99 17.45 9.48
N CYS A 297 7.93 16.64 9.60
CA CYS A 297 6.83 16.91 10.52
C CYS A 297 7.32 16.99 11.97
N TRP A 298 8.26 16.12 12.36
CA TRP A 298 8.87 16.13 13.69
C TRP A 298 9.71 17.39 13.95
N GLY A 299 10.52 17.81 12.97
CA GLY A 299 11.26 19.07 13.04
C GLY A 299 10.34 20.29 13.14
N LEU A 300 9.28 20.35 12.33
CA LEU A 300 8.32 21.44 12.37
C LEU A 300 7.54 21.47 13.69
N ALA A 301 7.07 20.31 14.15
CA ALA A 301 6.35 20.22 15.42
C ALA A 301 7.23 20.61 16.61
N THR A 302 8.53 20.26 16.60
CA THR A 302 9.46 20.67 17.67
C THR A 302 9.84 22.15 17.61
N LEU A 303 9.95 22.74 16.42
CA LEU A 303 10.18 24.18 16.23
C LEU A 303 8.99 25.03 16.67
N LEU A 304 7.78 24.63 16.26
CA LEU A 304 6.53 25.25 16.73
C LEU A 304 6.28 24.98 18.22
N ALA A 305 6.91 23.92 18.75
CA ALA A 305 6.86 23.59 20.16
C ALA A 305 7.75 24.46 21.08
N ARG A 306 8.38 25.53 20.55
CA ARG A 306 9.13 26.47 21.40
C ARG A 306 8.22 27.04 22.49
N PRO A 307 8.64 26.96 23.77
CA PRO A 307 7.85 27.53 24.85
C PRO A 307 7.63 29.00 24.52
N ARG A 308 6.37 29.47 24.60
CA ARG A 308 6.13 30.89 24.81
C ARG A 308 6.81 31.20 26.13
N LEU A 309 8.05 31.68 26.09
CA LEU A 309 8.70 32.27 27.24
C LEU A 309 7.71 33.32 27.72
N ALA A 310 7.20 33.11 28.93
CA ALA A 310 6.24 34.01 29.55
C ALA A 310 6.82 35.43 29.46
N GLN A 311 6.16 36.25 28.65
CA GLN A 311 6.12 37.69 28.82
C GLN A 311 5.08 37.97 29.90
#